data_AF-A0A2U7PGG2-F1
#
_entry.id   AF-A0A2U7PGG2-F1
#
_cell.length_a   1.000
_cell.length_b   1.000
_cell.length_c   1.000
_cell.angle_alpha   90.00
_cell.angle_beta   90.00
_cell.angle_gamma   90.00
#
_symmetry.space_group_name_H-M   'P 1'
#
loop_
_entity.id
_entity.type
_entity.pdbx_description
1 polymer ?
#
loop_
_entity_poly.entity_id
_entity_poly.type
_entity_poly.pdbx_seq_one_letter_code
_entity_poly.pdbx_strand_id
1 'polypeptide(L)'
;MKKILFFILVLLFSFSPKIYANDSGFFTDAKSIKDLKKDINNINKIESDLELNYKSFLQEHNIDNYLKKGMLNSEIQDLKSIATNYVVNSSEIEKKISNLTNDEEIKKLQNSLIDLTKELYKNLLPFIDTSNYKSYLVYVENSIKNQTEKNNLYLNKFKTQNIYNKKLDILGKKIQENKEYLDDAVKKIIEQKLDEKIIQIMDSPAFSKLSTENKVKTLEKVIERINLKVDSFQSKLDYDSIYIEADIKKLEIYKVLVQRLKDFSQNLK
;
A
#
# COMPACT_ATOMS: atom_id res chain seq x y z
N MET A 1 36.99 10.52 -25.66
CA MET A 1 36.38 11.26 -24.52
C MET A 1 34.91 10.94 -24.23
N LYS A 2 34.14 10.28 -25.11
CA LYS A 2 32.75 9.85 -24.80
C LYS A 2 32.63 8.64 -23.84
N LYS A 3 33.66 7.78 -23.77
CA LYS A 3 33.68 6.59 -22.89
C LYS A 3 34.00 6.91 -21.42
N ILE A 4 34.78 7.97 -21.16
CA ILE A 4 35.16 8.38 -19.80
C ILE A 4 33.99 9.04 -19.06
N LEU A 5 33.14 9.80 -19.77
CA LEU A 5 31.92 10.38 -19.19
C LEU A 5 30.88 9.32 -18.81
N PHE A 6 30.75 8.24 -19.59
CA PHE A 6 29.92 7.09 -19.23
C PHE A 6 30.50 6.34 -18.02
N PHE A 7 31.83 6.21 -17.93
CA PHE A 7 32.51 5.60 -16.79
C PHE A 7 32.37 6.42 -15.50
N ILE A 8 32.44 7.75 -15.58
CA ILE A 8 32.23 8.66 -14.43
C ILE A 8 30.75 8.70 -14.01
N LEU A 9 29.81 8.62 -14.96
CA LEU A 9 28.39 8.46 -14.63
C LEU A 9 28.14 7.11 -13.94
N VAL A 10 28.73 6.01 -14.43
CA VAL A 10 28.57 4.67 -13.84
C VAL A 10 29.31 4.53 -12.48
N LEU A 11 30.38 5.31 -12.22
CA LEU A 11 31.08 5.37 -10.92
C LEU A 11 30.44 6.32 -9.90
N LEU A 12 29.67 7.33 -10.34
CA LEU A 12 28.84 8.17 -9.46
C LEU A 12 27.45 7.53 -9.21
N PHE A 13 26.96 6.74 -10.16
CA PHE A 13 25.76 5.90 -10.05
C PHE A 13 26.06 4.42 -9.81
N SER A 14 27.25 4.08 -9.32
CA SER A 14 27.43 2.83 -8.60
C SER A 14 26.73 2.97 -7.25
N PHE A 15 25.40 3.04 -7.33
CA PHE A 15 24.47 2.57 -6.33
C PHE A 15 25.01 1.23 -5.87
N SER A 16 25.70 1.24 -4.73
CA SER A 16 26.01 0.02 -4.03
C SER A 16 24.68 -0.72 -3.87
N PRO A 17 24.50 -1.90 -4.48
CA PRO A 17 23.30 -2.71 -4.26
C PRO A 17 23.14 -3.05 -2.78
N LYS A 18 24.20 -2.86 -1.98
CA LYS A 18 24.16 -3.02 -0.54
C LYS A 18 23.30 -1.98 0.18
N ILE A 19 22.98 -0.81 -0.37
CA ILE A 19 22.10 0.15 0.34
C ILE A 19 20.62 -0.26 0.27
N TYR A 20 20.23 -1.02 -0.75
CA TYR A 20 18.89 -1.61 -0.85
C TYR A 20 18.80 -3.04 -0.27
N ALA A 21 19.93 -3.58 0.20
CA ALA A 21 20.05 -4.90 0.80
C ALA A 21 20.81 -4.86 2.15
N ASN A 22 20.87 -3.70 2.82
CA ASN A 22 21.31 -3.64 4.20
C ASN A 22 20.06 -3.60 5.09
N ASP A 23 19.84 -4.71 5.79
CA ASP A 23 18.91 -4.85 6.91
C ASP A 23 19.28 -3.96 8.12
N SER A 24 20.08 -2.91 7.93
CA SER A 24 20.56 -2.03 8.98
C SER A 24 19.99 -0.62 8.81
N GLY A 25 18.75 -0.43 9.23
CA GLY A 25 18.16 0.89 9.36
C GLY A 25 16.66 0.85 9.49
N PHE A 26 16.17 1.00 10.73
CA PHE A 26 14.78 1.35 11.08
C PHE A 26 13.71 0.27 11.18
N PHE A 27 14.02 -1.01 11.38
CA PHE A 27 12.99 -1.96 11.87
C PHE A 27 13.59 -2.97 12.85
N THR A 28 13.35 -2.76 14.13
CA THR A 28 13.68 -3.71 15.20
C THR A 28 12.79 -4.97 15.22
N ASP A 29 11.89 -5.17 14.25
CA ASP A 29 11.04 -6.37 14.14
C ASP A 29 11.16 -7.09 12.77
N ALA A 30 12.20 -7.91 12.71
CA ALA A 30 12.41 -9.26 12.13
C ALA A 30 11.89 -9.72 10.73
N LYS A 31 10.93 -9.09 10.03
CA LYS A 31 10.41 -9.65 8.74
C LYS A 31 10.37 -8.65 7.58
N SER A 32 10.74 -9.10 6.37
CA SER A 32 10.66 -8.29 5.15
C SER A 32 9.23 -8.18 4.62
N ILE A 33 8.95 -7.22 3.72
CA ILE A 33 7.65 -7.09 3.02
C ILE A 33 7.27 -8.38 2.29
N LYS A 34 8.26 -9.05 1.69
CA LYS A 34 8.09 -10.33 1.00
C LYS A 34 7.66 -11.43 1.97
N ASP A 35 8.29 -11.49 3.14
CA ASP A 35 7.97 -12.48 4.17
C ASP A 35 6.58 -12.23 4.75
N LEU A 36 6.23 -10.97 5.05
CA LEU A 36 4.90 -10.60 5.52
C LEU A 36 3.81 -10.96 4.50
N LYS A 37 4.05 -10.73 3.20
CA LYS A 37 3.13 -11.15 2.12
C LYS A 37 2.98 -12.67 2.07
N LYS A 38 4.08 -13.42 2.26
CA LYS A 38 4.04 -14.88 2.32
C LYS A 38 3.25 -15.37 3.54
N ASP A 39 3.44 -14.74 4.70
CA ASP A 39 2.69 -15.05 5.92
C ASP A 39 1.18 -14.82 5.73
N ILE A 40 0.78 -13.69 5.15
CA ILE A 40 -0.64 -13.41 4.84
C ILE A 40 -1.22 -14.49 3.93
N ASN A 41 -0.50 -14.88 2.88
CA ASN A 41 -0.95 -15.93 1.97
C ASN A 41 -1.06 -17.30 2.66
N ASN A 42 -0.11 -17.63 3.54
CA ASN A 42 -0.16 -18.86 4.32
C ASN A 42 -1.36 -18.87 5.27
N ILE A 43 -1.62 -17.75 5.97
CA ILE A 43 -2.79 -17.62 6.84
C ILE A 43 -4.08 -17.79 6.05
N ASN A 44 -4.19 -17.20 4.85
CA ASN A 44 -5.37 -17.38 3.98
C ASN A 44 -5.58 -18.86 3.59
N LYS A 45 -4.50 -19.59 3.32
CA LYS A 45 -4.59 -21.02 3.03
C LYS A 45 -5.10 -21.81 4.23
N ILE A 46 -4.52 -21.58 5.41
CA ILE A 46 -4.93 -22.24 6.66
C ILE A 46 -6.39 -21.91 6.99
N GLU A 47 -6.80 -20.65 6.80
CA GLU A 47 -8.19 -20.20 6.98
C GLU A 47 -9.15 -20.95 6.05
N SER A 48 -8.80 -21.09 4.77
CA SER A 48 -9.59 -21.86 3.81
C SER A 48 -9.68 -23.35 4.17
N ASP A 49 -8.57 -23.97 4.59
CA ASP A 49 -8.55 -25.37 5.00
C ASP A 49 -9.40 -25.58 6.26
N LEU A 50 -9.34 -24.65 7.22
CA LEU A 50 -10.15 -24.67 8.44
C LEU A 50 -11.65 -24.58 8.12
N GLU A 51 -12.06 -23.67 7.22
CA GLU A 51 -13.46 -23.54 6.81
C GLU A 51 -13.99 -24.79 6.09
N LEU A 52 -13.18 -25.40 5.22
CA LEU A 52 -13.55 -26.64 4.55
C LEU A 52 -13.71 -27.79 5.55
N ASN A 53 -12.76 -27.97 6.47
CA ASN A 53 -12.81 -29.01 7.49
C ASN A 53 -14.03 -28.85 8.41
N TYR A 54 -14.31 -27.61 8.84
CA TYR A 54 -15.46 -27.33 9.68
C TYR A 54 -16.79 -27.58 8.95
N LYS A 55 -16.87 -27.22 7.66
CA LYS A 55 -18.06 -27.49 6.86
C LYS A 55 -18.33 -28.99 6.73
N SER A 56 -17.29 -29.80 6.47
CA SER A 56 -17.41 -31.27 6.45
C SER A 56 -17.85 -31.81 7.81
N PHE A 57 -17.25 -31.33 8.90
CA PHE A 57 -17.64 -31.67 10.26
C PHE A 57 -19.12 -31.37 10.53
N LEU A 58 -19.63 -30.21 10.14
CA LEU A 58 -21.05 -29.85 10.32
C LEU A 58 -22.01 -30.71 9.49
N GLN A 59 -21.57 -31.21 8.33
CA GLN A 59 -22.36 -32.13 7.52
C GLN A 59 -22.46 -33.52 8.16
N GLU A 60 -21.36 -34.01 8.72
CA GLU A 60 -21.31 -35.30 9.43
C GLU A 60 -22.02 -35.23 10.80
N HIS A 61 -21.95 -34.08 11.47
CA HIS A 61 -22.43 -33.85 12.82
C HIS A 61 -23.52 -32.77 12.88
N ASN A 62 -24.59 -32.94 12.09
CA ASN A 62 -25.72 -32.01 12.13
C ASN A 62 -26.32 -31.94 13.55
N ILE A 63 -26.54 -30.72 14.05
CA ILE A 63 -27.09 -30.46 15.37
C ILE A 63 -28.48 -31.08 15.57
N ASP A 64 -29.26 -31.20 14.50
CA ASP A 64 -30.59 -31.82 14.51
C ASP A 64 -30.55 -33.29 14.95
N ASN A 65 -29.43 -33.98 14.70
CA ASN A 65 -29.24 -35.38 15.07
C ASN A 65 -29.18 -35.57 16.60
N TYR A 66 -28.91 -34.50 17.36
CA TYR A 66 -28.81 -34.55 18.82
C TYR A 66 -30.12 -34.16 19.51
N LEU A 67 -31.06 -33.52 18.81
CA LEU A 67 -32.30 -33.03 19.41
C LEU A 67 -33.25 -34.16 19.80
N LYS A 68 -34.07 -33.93 20.84
CA LYS A 68 -35.18 -34.80 21.23
C LYS A 68 -36.18 -34.95 20.08
N LYS A 69 -36.68 -36.16 19.87
CA LYS A 69 -37.79 -36.40 18.94
C LYS A 69 -39.13 -36.09 19.60
N GLY A 70 -40.09 -35.58 18.83
CA GLY A 70 -41.46 -35.34 19.31
C GLY A 70 -41.61 -34.17 20.27
N MET A 71 -40.77 -33.13 20.14
CA MET A 71 -40.87 -31.91 20.95
C MET A 71 -42.25 -31.25 20.83
N LEU A 72 -42.72 -30.70 21.94
CA LEU A 72 -43.94 -29.90 22.00
C LEU A 72 -43.77 -28.60 21.22
N ASN A 73 -44.89 -28.03 20.76
CA ASN A 73 -44.87 -26.74 20.06
C ASN A 73 -44.23 -25.63 20.90
N SER A 74 -44.42 -25.64 22.22
CA SER A 74 -43.76 -24.67 23.13
C SER A 74 -42.24 -24.82 23.11
N GLU A 75 -41.72 -26.06 23.18
CA GLU A 75 -40.27 -26.33 23.14
C GLU A 75 -39.65 -25.90 21.79
N ILE A 76 -40.39 -26.09 20.69
CA ILE A 76 -39.97 -25.62 19.36
C ILE A 76 -39.90 -24.09 19.31
N GLN A 77 -40.83 -23.37 19.96
CA GLN A 77 -40.78 -21.91 20.04
C GLN A 77 -39.61 -21.42 20.90
N ASP A 78 -39.32 -22.11 22.01
CA ASP A 78 -38.17 -21.79 22.86
C ASP A 78 -36.85 -21.97 22.09
N LEU A 79 -36.70 -23.07 21.33
CA LEU A 79 -35.55 -23.28 20.45
C LEU A 79 -35.38 -22.17 19.40
N LYS A 80 -36.47 -21.73 18.78
CA LYS A 80 -36.45 -20.62 17.81
C LYS A 80 -36.03 -19.31 18.47
N SER A 81 -36.51 -19.05 19.68
CA SER A 81 -36.13 -17.86 20.45
C SER A 81 -34.64 -17.87 20.78
N ILE A 82 -34.11 -19.00 21.26
CA ILE A 82 -32.68 -19.20 21.54
C ILE A 82 -31.84 -18.95 20.28
N ALA A 83 -32.19 -19.55 19.14
CA ALA A 83 -31.47 -19.39 17.89
C ALA A 83 -31.51 -17.94 17.38
N THR A 84 -32.68 -17.29 17.46
CA THR A 84 -32.85 -15.88 17.03
C THR A 84 -31.99 -14.95 17.88
N ASN A 85 -32.00 -15.11 19.20
CA ASN A 85 -31.20 -14.31 20.11
C ASN A 85 -29.70 -14.44 19.83
N TYR A 86 -29.23 -15.66 19.57
CA TYR A 86 -27.84 -15.89 19.19
C TYR A 86 -27.48 -15.15 17.89
N VAL A 87 -28.28 -15.31 16.83
CA VAL A 87 -28.01 -14.69 15.51
C VAL A 87 -27.98 -13.16 15.60
N VAL A 88 -28.91 -12.56 16.34
CA VAL A 88 -28.97 -11.10 16.51
C VAL A 88 -27.71 -10.60 17.22
N ASN A 89 -27.37 -11.20 18.36
CA ASN A 89 -26.23 -10.77 19.17
C ASN A 89 -24.89 -11.04 18.49
N SER A 90 -24.73 -12.19 17.81
CA SER A 90 -23.50 -12.53 17.10
C SER A 90 -23.26 -11.57 15.94
N SER A 91 -24.31 -11.26 15.16
CA SER A 91 -24.22 -10.32 14.04
C SER A 91 -23.85 -8.91 14.50
N GLU A 92 -24.37 -8.45 15.64
CA GLU A 92 -24.00 -7.15 16.21
C GLU A 92 -22.51 -7.11 16.56
N ILE A 93 -21.99 -8.15 17.20
CA ILE A 93 -20.57 -8.22 17.57
C ILE A 93 -19.68 -8.30 16.32
N GLU A 94 -20.04 -9.10 15.32
CA GLU A 94 -19.30 -9.23 14.05
C GLU A 94 -19.22 -7.88 13.31
N LYS A 95 -20.32 -7.12 13.25
CA LYS A 95 -20.33 -5.77 12.68
C LYS A 95 -19.44 -4.79 13.44
N LYS A 96 -19.34 -4.93 14.77
CA LYS A 96 -18.40 -4.11 15.56
C LYS A 96 -16.96 -4.47 15.19
N ILE A 97 -16.62 -5.77 15.12
CA ILE A 97 -15.27 -6.23 14.76
C ILE A 97 -14.82 -5.67 13.40
N SER A 98 -15.69 -5.67 12.38
CA SER A 98 -15.31 -5.22 11.02
C SER A 98 -14.90 -3.75 10.93
N ASN A 99 -15.26 -2.93 11.92
CA ASN A 99 -14.99 -1.49 11.94
C ASN A 99 -13.81 -1.11 12.84
N LEU A 100 -13.17 -2.08 13.50
CA LEU A 100 -12.10 -1.82 14.45
C LEU A 100 -10.71 -1.91 13.82
N THR A 101 -9.81 -1.08 14.34
CA THR A 101 -8.39 -1.09 14.00
C THR A 101 -7.48 -1.42 15.19
N ASN A 102 -8.07 -1.62 16.37
CA ASN A 102 -7.37 -1.95 17.62
C ASN A 102 -7.45 -3.47 17.88
N ASP A 103 -6.29 -4.12 18.06
CA ASP A 103 -6.21 -5.56 18.23
C ASP A 103 -6.75 -6.06 19.59
N GLU A 104 -6.60 -5.28 20.66
CA GLU A 104 -7.15 -5.62 21.98
C GLU A 104 -8.69 -5.58 21.99
N GLU A 105 -9.28 -4.58 21.33
CA GLU A 105 -10.74 -4.48 21.22
C GLU A 105 -11.32 -5.60 20.36
N ILE A 106 -10.67 -5.93 19.24
CA ILE A 106 -11.03 -7.09 18.41
C ILE A 106 -10.98 -8.37 19.26
N LYS A 107 -9.90 -8.59 20.02
CA LYS A 107 -9.76 -9.77 20.88
C LYS A 107 -10.87 -9.86 21.93
N LYS A 108 -11.24 -8.73 22.56
CA LYS A 108 -12.35 -8.68 23.53
C LYS A 108 -13.67 -9.11 22.89
N LEU A 109 -14.01 -8.55 21.74
CA LEU A 109 -15.24 -8.89 21.02
C LEU A 109 -15.26 -10.34 20.53
N GLN A 110 -14.13 -10.86 20.04
CA GLN A 110 -13.99 -12.28 19.67
C GLN A 110 -14.19 -13.22 20.86
N ASN A 111 -13.71 -12.86 22.05
CA ASN A 111 -13.99 -13.62 23.27
C ASN A 111 -15.48 -13.55 23.64
N SER A 112 -16.11 -12.38 23.52
CA SER A 112 -17.57 -12.25 23.72
C SER A 112 -18.37 -13.13 22.76
N LEU A 113 -17.93 -13.28 21.50
CA LEU A 113 -18.54 -14.23 20.56
C LEU A 113 -18.41 -15.68 21.03
N ILE A 114 -17.23 -16.08 21.54
CA ILE A 114 -17.03 -17.43 22.08
C ILE A 114 -17.95 -17.68 23.28
N ASP A 115 -18.08 -16.72 24.19
CA ASP A 115 -18.94 -16.86 25.36
C ASP A 115 -20.42 -16.91 24.98
N LEU A 116 -20.85 -16.10 24.00
CA LEU A 116 -22.19 -16.18 23.41
C LEU A 116 -22.47 -17.56 22.78
N THR A 117 -21.50 -18.14 22.07
CA THR A 117 -21.62 -19.50 21.50
C THR A 117 -21.71 -20.57 22.59
N LYS A 118 -20.94 -20.46 23.67
CA LYS A 118 -21.05 -21.38 24.81
C LYS A 118 -22.42 -21.27 25.48
N GLU A 119 -22.94 -20.05 25.62
CA GLU A 119 -24.27 -19.81 26.18
C GLU A 119 -25.36 -20.42 25.29
N LEU A 120 -25.27 -20.27 23.97
CA LEU A 120 -26.14 -20.96 23.01
C LEU A 120 -26.17 -22.47 23.30
N TYR A 121 -25.00 -23.12 23.33
CA TYR A 121 -24.94 -24.57 23.53
C TYR A 121 -25.44 -25.01 24.90
N LYS A 122 -25.23 -24.20 25.94
CA LYS A 122 -25.81 -24.43 27.27
C LYS A 122 -27.34 -24.34 27.24
N ASN A 123 -27.89 -23.34 26.56
CA ASN A 123 -29.33 -23.14 26.44
C ASN A 123 -30.01 -24.20 25.56
N LEU A 124 -29.27 -24.85 24.66
CA LEU A 124 -29.76 -25.97 23.88
C LEU A 124 -29.81 -27.30 24.65
N LEU A 125 -29.05 -27.47 25.74
CA LEU A 125 -28.98 -28.72 26.51
C LEU A 125 -30.34 -29.34 26.89
N PRO A 126 -31.35 -28.57 27.35
CA PRO A 126 -32.66 -29.13 27.69
C PRO A 126 -33.38 -29.81 26.52
N PHE A 127 -33.00 -29.49 25.28
CA PHE A 127 -33.63 -30.00 24.05
C PHE A 127 -32.84 -31.13 23.40
N ILE A 128 -31.67 -31.48 23.96
CA ILE A 128 -30.85 -32.60 23.48
C ILE A 128 -31.41 -33.91 24.03
N ASP A 129 -31.41 -34.96 23.21
CA ASP A 129 -31.72 -36.33 23.64
C ASP A 129 -30.64 -36.82 24.61
N THR A 130 -31.06 -37.32 25.78
CA THR A 130 -30.15 -37.80 26.81
C THR A 130 -29.24 -38.93 26.32
N SER A 131 -29.70 -39.76 25.37
CA SER A 131 -28.87 -40.80 24.76
C SER A 131 -27.69 -40.22 23.96
N ASN A 132 -27.79 -38.95 23.54
CA ASN A 132 -26.84 -38.29 22.66
C ASN A 132 -25.92 -37.30 23.39
N TYR A 133 -26.09 -37.08 24.69
CA TYR A 133 -25.36 -36.05 25.46
C TYR A 133 -23.84 -36.11 25.28
N LYS A 134 -23.25 -37.30 25.34
CA LYS A 134 -21.79 -37.45 25.18
C LYS A 134 -21.33 -36.98 23.80
N SER A 135 -22.03 -37.40 22.74
CA SER A 135 -21.72 -37.02 21.36
C SER A 135 -21.99 -35.53 21.10
N TYR A 136 -23.02 -34.96 21.73
CA TYR A 136 -23.31 -33.53 21.67
C TYR A 136 -22.21 -32.70 22.33
N LEU A 137 -21.70 -33.11 23.49
CA LEU A 137 -20.58 -32.40 24.14
C LEU A 137 -19.32 -32.40 23.28
N VAL A 138 -19.03 -33.52 22.59
CA VAL A 138 -17.93 -33.59 21.60
C VAL A 138 -18.19 -32.63 20.44
N TYR A 139 -19.44 -32.51 19.98
CA TYR A 139 -19.80 -31.54 18.95
C TYR A 139 -19.53 -30.09 19.39
N VAL A 140 -19.98 -29.75 20.61
CA VAL A 140 -19.77 -28.43 21.22
C VAL A 140 -18.28 -28.11 21.34
N GLU A 141 -17.47 -29.04 21.83
CA GLU A 141 -16.03 -28.86 21.99
C GLU A 141 -15.34 -28.55 20.65
N ASN A 142 -15.65 -29.32 19.60
CA ASN A 142 -15.09 -29.09 18.27
C ASN A 142 -15.53 -27.76 17.66
N SER A 143 -16.79 -27.37 17.88
CA SER A 143 -17.30 -26.09 17.40
C SER A 143 -16.60 -24.90 18.06
N ILE A 144 -16.46 -24.92 19.39
CA ILE A 144 -15.76 -23.87 20.14
C ILE A 144 -14.28 -23.82 19.78
N LYS A 145 -13.63 -24.97 19.59
CA LYS A 145 -12.25 -25.05 19.13
C LYS A 145 -12.07 -24.40 17.76
N ASN A 146 -12.93 -24.75 16.80
CA ASN A 146 -12.90 -24.16 15.47
C ASN A 146 -13.08 -22.64 15.49
N GLN A 147 -14.05 -22.13 16.25
CA GLN A 147 -14.27 -20.69 16.37
C GLN A 147 -13.05 -19.98 17.00
N THR A 148 -12.42 -20.60 17.99
CA THR A 148 -11.20 -20.07 18.63
C THR A 148 -10.03 -20.02 17.64
N GLU A 149 -9.82 -21.08 16.86
CA GLU A 149 -8.78 -21.12 15.82
C GLU A 149 -9.03 -20.06 14.74
N LYS A 150 -10.27 -19.90 14.27
CA LYS A 150 -10.65 -18.86 13.31
C LYS A 150 -10.36 -17.44 13.85
N ASN A 151 -10.71 -17.18 15.11
CA ASN A 151 -10.45 -15.89 15.75
C ASN A 151 -8.95 -15.57 15.84
N ASN A 152 -8.14 -16.57 16.19
CA ASN A 152 -6.68 -16.44 16.25
C ASN A 152 -6.07 -16.17 14.87
N LEU A 153 -6.53 -16.87 13.83
CA LEU A 153 -6.09 -16.63 12.45
C LEU A 153 -6.43 -15.21 11.99
N TYR A 154 -7.64 -14.74 12.27
CA TYR A 154 -8.05 -13.37 11.98
C TYR A 154 -7.14 -12.34 12.65
N LEU A 155 -6.87 -12.47 13.95
CA LEU A 155 -5.98 -11.55 14.68
C LEU A 155 -4.55 -11.56 14.13
N ASN A 156 -4.02 -12.75 13.81
CA ASN A 156 -2.69 -12.88 13.23
C ASN A 156 -2.62 -12.19 11.87
N LYS A 157 -3.61 -12.44 11.00
CA LYS A 157 -3.71 -11.80 9.68
C LYS A 157 -3.80 -10.28 9.80
N PHE A 158 -4.64 -9.79 10.71
CA PHE A 158 -4.81 -8.37 10.99
C PHE A 158 -3.49 -7.71 11.42
N LYS A 159 -2.77 -8.32 12.37
CA LYS A 159 -1.46 -7.83 12.84
C LYS A 159 -0.42 -7.81 11.72
N THR A 160 -0.31 -8.90 10.98
CA THR A 160 0.64 -9.01 9.87
C THR A 160 0.33 -7.99 8.77
N GLN A 161 -0.95 -7.80 8.43
CA GLN A 161 -1.38 -6.82 7.44
C GLN A 161 -1.06 -5.38 7.88
N ASN A 162 -1.26 -5.05 9.16
CA ASN A 162 -0.93 -3.72 9.68
C ASN A 162 0.58 -3.43 9.58
N ILE A 163 1.43 -4.41 9.91
CA ILE A 163 2.89 -4.26 9.76
C ILE A 163 3.26 -4.09 8.29
N TYR A 164 2.68 -4.91 7.40
CA TYR A 164 2.88 -4.82 5.97
C TYR A 164 2.52 -3.43 5.41
N ASN A 165 1.34 -2.92 5.76
CA ASN A 165 0.86 -1.61 5.32
C ASN A 165 1.75 -0.47 5.82
N LYS A 166 2.16 -0.50 7.09
CA LYS A 166 3.10 0.50 7.65
C LYS A 166 4.44 0.52 6.91
N LYS A 167 4.98 -0.66 6.58
CA LYS A 167 6.24 -0.75 5.81
C LYS A 167 6.09 -0.20 4.39
N LEU A 168 4.95 -0.46 3.73
CA LEU A 168 4.67 0.13 2.42
C LEU A 168 4.54 1.65 2.47
N ASP A 169 3.87 2.20 3.49
CA ASP A 169 3.73 3.66 3.66
C ASP A 169 5.10 4.34 3.84
N ILE A 170 5.96 3.79 4.70
CA ILE A 170 7.33 4.29 4.91
C ILE A 170 8.14 4.23 3.60
N LEU A 171 8.05 3.12 2.87
CA LEU A 171 8.73 2.97 1.59
C LEU A 171 8.23 3.99 0.56
N GLY A 172 6.90 4.18 0.47
CA GLY A 172 6.28 5.16 -0.42
C GLY A 172 6.75 6.58 -0.14
N LYS A 173 6.78 6.98 1.15
CA LYS A 173 7.33 8.28 1.58
C LYS A 173 8.79 8.43 1.19
N LYS A 174 9.62 7.40 1.40
CA LYS A 174 11.05 7.45 1.06
C LYS A 174 11.30 7.55 -0.45
N ILE A 175 10.50 6.86 -1.27
CA ILE A 175 10.55 6.97 -2.72
C ILE A 175 10.20 8.40 -3.15
N GLN A 176 9.16 8.99 -2.57
CA GLN A 176 8.75 10.36 -2.87
C GLN A 176 9.82 11.38 -2.48
N GLU A 177 10.36 11.30 -1.26
CA GLU A 177 11.48 12.14 -0.80
C GLU A 177 12.70 12.05 -1.75
N ASN A 178 13.07 10.83 -2.15
CA ASN A 178 14.19 10.63 -3.06
C ASN A 178 13.90 11.18 -4.46
N LYS A 179 12.66 11.07 -4.95
CA LYS A 179 12.26 11.65 -6.24
C LYS A 179 12.39 13.17 -6.21
N GLU A 180 11.87 13.83 -5.18
CA GLU A 180 11.97 15.28 -5.01
C GLU A 180 13.43 15.75 -4.92
N TYR A 181 14.26 15.04 -4.14
CA TYR A 181 15.69 15.33 -4.05
C TYR A 181 16.39 15.19 -5.41
N LEU A 182 16.10 14.12 -6.16
CA LEU A 182 16.69 13.90 -7.48
C LEU A 182 16.24 14.94 -8.50
N ASP A 183 14.97 15.32 -8.50
CA ASP A 183 14.46 16.34 -9.42
C ASP A 183 15.11 17.71 -9.12
N ASP A 184 15.30 18.10 -7.84
CA ASP A 184 16.04 19.31 -7.46
C ASP A 184 17.53 19.25 -7.86
N ALA A 185 18.18 18.12 -7.61
CA ALA A 185 19.59 17.92 -7.98
C ALA A 185 19.79 18.00 -9.51
N VAL A 186 18.90 17.37 -10.28
CA VAL A 186 18.92 17.42 -11.74
C VAL A 186 18.69 18.83 -12.25
N LYS A 187 17.73 19.57 -11.66
CA LYS A 187 17.47 20.97 -12.00
C LYS A 187 18.71 21.85 -11.80
N LYS A 188 19.38 21.72 -10.66
CA LYS A 188 20.64 22.45 -10.38
C LYS A 188 21.73 22.14 -11.40
N ILE A 189 21.89 20.87 -11.80
CA ILE A 189 22.86 20.48 -12.83
C ILE A 189 22.52 21.08 -14.19
N ILE A 190 21.24 21.05 -14.57
CA ILE A 190 20.76 21.67 -15.82
C ILE A 190 21.11 23.15 -15.81
N GLU A 191 20.75 23.86 -14.74
CA GLU A 191 21.04 25.29 -14.60
C GLU A 191 22.53 25.60 -14.71
N GLN A 192 23.39 24.89 -13.97
CA GLN A 192 24.85 25.05 -14.06
C GLN A 192 25.37 24.82 -15.49
N LYS A 193 24.88 23.80 -16.17
CA LYS A 193 25.31 23.48 -17.55
C LYS A 193 24.82 24.52 -18.55
N LEU A 194 23.63 25.09 -18.34
CA LEU A 194 23.13 26.19 -19.14
C LEU A 194 23.96 27.44 -18.93
N ASP A 195 24.28 27.79 -17.69
CA ASP A 195 25.14 28.93 -17.37
C ASP A 195 26.54 28.79 -18.02
N GLU A 196 27.19 27.63 -17.87
CA GLU A 196 28.47 27.32 -18.53
C GLU A 196 28.38 27.53 -20.05
N LYS A 197 27.28 27.10 -20.68
CA LYS A 197 27.08 27.21 -22.13
C LYS A 197 26.82 28.64 -22.57
N ILE A 198 26.03 29.39 -21.80
CA ILE A 198 25.77 30.80 -22.08
C ILE A 198 27.08 31.58 -21.99
N ILE A 199 27.87 31.39 -20.93
CA ILE A 199 29.18 32.04 -20.76
C ILE A 199 30.11 31.71 -21.95
N GLN A 200 30.20 30.45 -22.36
CA GLN A 200 30.99 30.05 -23.55
C GLN A 200 30.56 30.78 -24.83
N ILE A 201 29.26 31.03 -25.02
CA ILE A 201 28.74 31.78 -26.16
C ILE A 201 29.11 33.26 -26.04
N MET A 202 28.98 33.83 -24.83
CA MET A 202 29.32 35.23 -24.54
C MET A 202 30.79 35.54 -24.81
N ASP A 203 31.67 34.62 -24.43
CA ASP A 203 33.12 34.74 -24.62
C ASP A 203 33.55 34.47 -26.07
N SER A 204 32.65 33.95 -26.90
CA SER A 204 32.97 33.67 -28.30
C SER A 204 33.35 34.97 -29.03
N PRO A 205 34.39 34.96 -29.90
CA PRO A 205 34.84 36.15 -30.61
C PRO A 205 33.74 36.83 -31.45
N ALA A 206 32.77 36.07 -31.93
CA ALA A 206 31.66 36.58 -32.73
C ALA A 206 30.66 37.36 -31.87
N PHE A 207 30.42 36.92 -30.63
CA PHE A 207 29.47 37.57 -29.73
C PHE A 207 30.14 38.68 -28.91
N SER A 208 31.36 38.47 -28.42
CA SER A 208 32.08 39.41 -27.56
C SER A 208 32.35 40.75 -28.24
N LYS A 209 32.59 40.76 -29.56
CA LYS A 209 32.80 41.95 -30.40
C LYS A 209 31.53 42.79 -30.65
N LEU A 210 30.34 42.28 -30.33
CA LEU A 210 29.10 43.03 -30.50
C LEU A 210 29.02 44.17 -29.47
N SER A 211 28.43 45.30 -29.88
CA SER A 211 28.01 46.34 -28.94
C SER A 211 26.96 45.78 -27.98
N THR A 212 26.84 46.36 -26.79
CA THR A 212 25.86 45.93 -25.77
C THR A 212 24.44 45.87 -26.33
N GLU A 213 24.03 46.88 -27.10
CA GLU A 213 22.72 46.91 -27.75
C GLU A 213 22.50 45.72 -28.72
N ASN A 214 23.52 45.37 -29.50
CA ASN A 214 23.46 44.24 -30.43
C ASN A 214 23.50 42.88 -29.70
N LYS A 215 24.20 42.79 -28.56
CA LYS A 215 24.16 41.60 -27.68
C LYS A 215 22.76 41.35 -27.15
N VAL A 216 22.13 42.39 -26.59
CA VAL A 216 20.76 42.35 -26.08
C VAL A 216 19.77 41.96 -27.19
N LYS A 217 19.80 42.63 -28.35
CA LYS A 217 18.93 42.30 -29.50
C LYS A 217 19.10 40.86 -29.98
N THR A 218 20.33 40.34 -29.94
CA THR A 218 20.61 38.94 -30.34
C THR A 218 20.00 37.96 -29.34
N LEU A 219 20.17 38.20 -28.04
CA LEU A 219 19.57 37.37 -26.99
C LEU A 219 18.03 37.39 -27.04
N GLU A 220 17.42 38.57 -27.22
CA GLU A 220 15.96 38.73 -27.35
C GLU A 220 15.40 37.90 -28.52
N LYS A 221 16.06 37.90 -29.69
CA LYS A 221 15.67 37.05 -30.83
C LYS A 221 15.80 35.55 -30.55
N VAL A 222 16.82 35.14 -29.79
CA VAL A 222 17.00 33.74 -29.40
C VAL A 222 15.90 33.31 -28.42
N ILE A 223 15.60 34.15 -27.43
CA ILE A 223 14.52 33.94 -26.46
C ILE A 223 13.18 33.77 -27.18
N GLU A 224 12.85 34.66 -28.12
CA GLU A 224 11.62 34.59 -28.92
C GLU A 224 11.50 33.27 -29.68
N ARG A 225 12.57 32.84 -30.36
CA ARG A 225 12.60 31.56 -31.08
C ARG A 225 12.43 30.36 -30.15
N ILE A 226 12.98 30.39 -28.94
CA ILE A 226 12.82 29.30 -27.97
C ILE A 226 11.41 29.31 -27.40
N ASN A 227 10.80 30.47 -27.11
CA ASN A 227 9.41 30.55 -26.66
C ASN A 227 8.44 29.95 -27.68
N LEU A 228 8.60 30.26 -28.97
CA LEU A 228 7.79 29.64 -30.04
C LEU A 228 7.91 28.11 -30.05
N LYS A 229 9.11 27.58 -29.75
CA LYS A 229 9.31 26.13 -29.59
C LYS A 229 8.64 25.60 -28.33
N VAL A 230 8.72 26.31 -27.20
CA VAL A 230 8.04 25.95 -25.94
C VAL A 230 6.54 25.86 -26.18
N ASP A 231 5.93 26.87 -26.81
CA ASP A 231 4.50 26.92 -27.09
C ASP A 231 4.06 25.81 -28.05
N SER A 232 4.83 25.60 -29.13
CA SER A 232 4.57 24.50 -30.06
C SER A 232 4.75 23.12 -29.41
N PHE A 233 5.67 22.99 -28.46
CA PHE A 233 5.91 21.70 -27.80
C PHE A 233 4.83 21.42 -26.76
N GLN A 234 4.45 22.44 -25.98
CA GLN A 234 3.40 22.34 -24.98
C GLN A 234 2.02 22.05 -25.60
N SER A 235 1.71 22.65 -26.75
CA SER A 235 0.45 22.39 -27.48
C SER A 235 0.38 21.01 -28.15
N LYS A 236 1.49 20.30 -28.26
CA LYS A 236 1.60 18.96 -28.86
C LYS A 236 1.86 17.85 -27.84
N LEU A 237 1.80 18.17 -26.55
CA LEU A 237 1.93 17.16 -25.49
C LEU A 237 0.76 16.19 -25.58
N ASP A 238 1.08 14.91 -25.77
CA ASP A 238 0.13 13.81 -25.71
C ASP A 238 0.17 13.18 -24.31
N TYR A 239 -0.82 13.49 -23.49
CA TYR A 239 -0.88 13.02 -22.10
C TYR A 239 -1.11 11.51 -21.97
N ASP A 240 -1.56 10.86 -23.05
CA ASP A 240 -1.77 9.42 -23.10
C ASP A 240 -0.52 8.66 -23.61
N SER A 241 0.52 9.39 -24.01
CA SER A 241 1.78 8.82 -24.50
C SER A 241 2.59 8.16 -23.38
N ILE A 242 3.18 7.00 -23.68
CA ILE A 242 4.17 6.34 -22.80
C ILE A 242 5.43 7.19 -22.56
N TYR A 243 5.65 8.23 -23.37
CA TYR A 243 6.81 9.14 -23.27
C TYR A 243 6.49 10.46 -22.55
N ILE A 244 5.26 10.64 -22.04
CA ILE A 244 4.79 11.91 -21.48
C ILE A 244 5.72 12.48 -20.40
N GLU A 245 6.26 11.65 -19.50
CA GLU A 245 7.18 12.12 -18.45
C GLU A 245 8.47 12.69 -19.03
N ALA A 246 9.03 12.07 -20.08
CA ALA A 246 10.23 12.55 -20.74
C ALA A 246 9.97 13.86 -21.49
N ASP A 247 8.81 13.97 -22.15
CA ASP A 247 8.43 15.19 -22.85
C ASP A 247 8.16 16.35 -21.88
N ILE A 248 7.50 16.10 -20.74
CA ILE A 248 7.35 17.10 -19.67
C ILE A 248 8.71 17.60 -19.19
N LYS A 249 9.67 16.70 -18.92
CA LYS A 249 11.03 17.08 -18.50
C LYS A 249 11.76 17.90 -19.57
N LYS A 250 11.59 17.54 -20.85
CA LYS A 250 12.18 18.30 -21.96
C LYS A 250 11.60 19.71 -22.06
N LEU A 251 10.29 19.85 -21.87
CA LEU A 251 9.62 21.14 -21.83
C LEU A 251 10.14 22.00 -20.66
N GLU A 252 10.34 21.40 -19.49
CA GLU A 252 10.89 22.08 -18.31
C GLU A 252 12.30 22.64 -18.58
N ILE A 253 13.18 21.85 -19.22
CA ILE A 253 14.53 22.31 -19.62
C ILE A 253 14.46 23.55 -20.52
N TYR A 254 13.55 23.56 -21.51
CA TYR A 254 13.40 24.74 -22.38
C TYR A 254 12.92 25.96 -21.61
N LYS A 255 12.00 25.79 -20.65
CA LYS A 255 11.53 26.89 -19.79
C LYS A 255 12.66 27.45 -18.92
N VAL A 256 13.49 26.58 -18.32
CA VAL A 256 14.69 27.00 -17.56
C VAL A 256 15.68 27.76 -18.46
N LEU A 257 15.94 27.27 -19.67
CA LEU A 257 16.82 27.96 -20.63
C LEU A 257 16.31 29.36 -20.99
N VAL A 258 15.01 29.51 -21.26
CA VAL A 258 14.39 30.82 -21.54
C VAL A 258 14.60 31.76 -20.36
N GLN A 259 14.34 31.30 -19.14
CA GLN A 259 14.48 32.15 -17.95
C GLN A 259 15.93 32.60 -17.77
N ARG A 260 16.89 31.68 -17.85
CA ARG A 260 18.32 32.01 -17.73
C ARG A 260 18.76 33.02 -18.79
N LEU A 261 18.37 32.84 -20.06
CA LEU A 261 18.71 33.80 -21.11
C LEU A 261 18.10 35.20 -20.87
N LYS A 262 16.88 35.28 -20.30
CA LYS A 262 16.27 36.56 -19.91
C LYS A 262 17.07 37.24 -18.80
N ASP A 263 17.42 36.51 -17.75
CA ASP A 263 18.21 37.03 -16.63
C ASP A 263 19.57 37.57 -17.11
N PHE A 264 20.25 36.82 -18.00
CA PHE A 264 21.49 37.28 -18.64
C PHE A 264 21.29 38.53 -19.50
N SER A 265 20.22 38.60 -20.30
CA SER A 265 19.94 39.78 -21.11
C SER A 265 19.61 41.01 -20.27
N GLN A 266 19.01 40.85 -19.09
CA GLN A 266 18.75 41.93 -18.15
C GLN A 266 20.05 42.44 -17.52
N ASN A 267 20.97 41.55 -17.15
CA ASN A 267 22.27 41.94 -16.59
C ASN A 267 23.19 42.69 -17.58
N LEU A 268 22.84 42.68 -18.88
CA LEU A 268 23.55 43.43 -19.93
C LEU A 268 22.96 44.81 -20.20
N LYS A 269 21.73 45.10 -19.74
CA LYS A 269 21.05 46.39 -19.91
C LYS A 269 21.50 47.38 -18.82
#